data_AF-A0A357JF31-F1
#
_entry.id   AF-A0A357JF31-F1
#
_cell.length_a   1.000
_cell.length_b   1.000
_cell.length_c   1.000
_cell.angle_alpha   90.00
_cell.angle_beta   90.00
_cell.angle_gamma   90.00
#
_symmetry.space_group_name_H-M   'P 1'
#
loop_
_entity.id
_entity.type
_entity.pdbx_description
1 polymer ?
#
loop_
_entity_poly.entity_id
_entity_poly.type
_entity_poly.pdbx_seq_one_letter_code
_entity_poly.pdbx_strand_id
1 'polypeptide(L)' 'TTYKAILYHITEDFYRYDTTLRISFYAEDNPFVEPVILHRNFDNGYGVFALVNKSELVFNN' A
#
# COMPACT_ATOMS: atom_id res chain seq x y z
N THR A 1 -6.30 -12.65 28.75
CA THR A 1 -5.49 -12.31 27.57
C THR A 1 -6.15 -11.20 26.79
N THR A 2 -5.39 -10.19 26.35
CA THR A 2 -5.93 -9.08 25.55
C THR A 2 -5.63 -9.28 24.07
N TYR A 3 -6.65 -9.16 23.22
CA TYR A 3 -6.55 -9.22 21.77
C TYR A 3 -6.84 -7.85 21.17
N LYS A 4 -6.21 -7.54 20.04
CA LYS A 4 -6.45 -6.30 19.29
C LYS A 4 -6.70 -6.62 17.82
N ALA A 5 -7.76 -6.06 17.25
CA ALA A 5 -8.02 -6.05 15.81
C ALA A 5 -7.89 -4.62 15.30
N ILE A 6 -7.21 -4.45 14.16
CA ILE A 6 -6.95 -3.15 13.55
C ILE A 6 -7.47 -3.18 12.12
N LEU A 7 -8.32 -2.21 11.77
CA LEU A 7 -8.80 -1.98 10.42
C LEU A 7 -8.23 -0.67 9.89
N TYR A 8 -7.49 -0.73 8.79
CA TYR A 8 -7.01 0.45 8.09
C TYR A 8 -7.98 0.85 6.99
N HIS A 9 -8.37 2.12 6.98
CA HIS A 9 -9.13 2.75 5.90
C HIS A 9 -8.15 3.59 5.08
N ILE A 10 -7.92 3.18 3.84
CA ILE A 10 -6.93 3.77 2.95
C ILE A 10 -7.61 4.38 1.73
N THR A 11 -7.00 5.40 1.13
CA THR A 11 -7.43 5.89 -0.18
C THR A 11 -7.11 4.89 -1.27
N GLU A 12 -7.89 4.94 -2.35
CA GLU A 12 -7.64 4.13 -3.55
C GLU A 12 -6.23 4.36 -4.13
N ASP A 13 -5.77 5.62 -4.13
CA ASP A 13 -4.43 5.96 -4.59
C ASP A 13 -3.33 5.25 -3.79
N PHE A 14 -3.49 5.13 -2.47
CA PHE A 14 -2.54 4.41 -1.64
C PHE A 14 -2.54 2.91 -1.94
N TYR A 15 -3.74 2.33 -2.12
CA TYR A 15 -3.88 0.93 -2.48
C TYR A 15 -3.22 0.61 -3.83
N ARG A 16 -3.43 1.44 -4.85
CA ARG A 16 -2.81 1.28 -6.17
C ARG A 16 -1.29 1.43 -6.11
N TYR A 17 -0.80 2.42 -5.36
CA TYR A 17 0.64 2.60 -5.12
C TYR A 17 1.27 1.36 -4.48
N ASP A 18 0.75 0.91 -3.32
CA ASP A 18 1.24 -0.28 -2.62
C ASP A 18 1.22 -1.52 -3.53
N THR A 19 0.15 -1.70 -4.30
CA THR A 19 0.04 -2.81 -5.26
C THR A 19 1.13 -2.75 -6.32
N THR A 20 1.28 -1.61 -7.01
CA THR A 20 2.32 -1.46 -8.05
C THR A 20 3.74 -1.59 -7.50
N LEU A 21 3.98 -1.12 -6.27
CA LEU A 21 5.26 -1.24 -5.58
C LEU A 21 5.57 -2.70 -5.23
N ARG A 22 4.59 -3.46 -4.76
CA ARG A 22 4.77 -4.90 -4.51
C ARG A 22 5.10 -5.65 -5.80
N ILE A 23 4.40 -5.34 -6.89
CA ILE A 23 4.67 -5.96 -8.20
C ILE A 23 6.08 -5.60 -8.69
N SER A 24 6.54 -4.35 -8.49
CA SER A 24 7.90 -3.97 -8.88
C SER A 24 8.96 -4.77 -8.12
N PHE A 25 8.80 -4.97 -6.81
CA PHE A 25 9.71 -5.81 -6.03
C PHE A 25 9.72 -7.28 -6.48
N TYR A 26 8.57 -7.84 -6.89
CA TYR A 26 8.55 -9.20 -7.45
C TYR A 26 9.17 -9.29 -8.85
N ALA A 27 9.25 -8.18 -9.58
CA ALA A 27 9.83 -8.11 -10.92
C ALA A 27 11.35 -7.84 -10.91
N GLU A 28 11.92 -7.31 -9.82
CA GLU A 28 13.33 -6.89 -9.74
C GLU A 28 14.33 -7.99 -10.14
N ASP A 29 14.06 -9.25 -9.80
CA ASP A 29 14.96 -10.37 -10.06
C ASP A 29 14.64 -11.11 -11.39
N ASN A 30 13.75 -10.58 -12.22
CA ASN A 30 13.37 -11.20 -13.49
C ASN A 30 13.72 -10.32 -14.71
N PRO A 31 14.81 -10.62 -15.44
CA PRO A 31 15.26 -9.82 -16.57
C PRO A 31 14.35 -9.90 -17.81
N PHE A 32 13.30 -10.72 -17.77
CA PHE A 32 12.31 -10.86 -18.84
C PHE A 32 10.97 -10.19 -18.53
N VAL A 33 10.84 -9.55 -17.37
CA VAL A 33 9.61 -8.84 -16.98
C VAL A 33 9.73 -7.37 -17.38
N GLU A 34 8.65 -6.83 -17.93
CA GLU A 34 8.58 -5.41 -18.27
C GLU A 34 8.66 -4.54 -16.99
N PRO A 35 9.34 -3.38 -17.05
CA PRO A 35 9.36 -2.45 -15.92
C PRO A 35 7.97 -2.05 -15.45
N VAL A 36 7.73 -2.13 -14.15
CA VAL A 36 6.44 -1.81 -13.55
C VAL A 36 6.32 -0.30 -13.35
N ILE A 37 5.27 0.30 -13.92
CA ILE A 37 4.95 1.70 -13.67
C ILE A 37 4.35 1.82 -12.26
N LEU A 38 5.03 2.55 -11.38
CA LEU A 38 4.52 2.86 -10.05
C LEU A 38 3.37 3.87 -10.16
N HIS A 39 2.24 3.57 -9.50
CA HIS A 39 1.11 4.49 -9.42
C HIS A 39 1.51 5.80 -8.74
N ARG A 40 0.98 6.93 -9.20
CA ARG A 40 1.16 8.25 -8.61
C ARG A 40 -0.07 9.09 -8.83
N ASN A 41 -0.33 10.06 -7.95
CA ASN A 41 -1.47 10.98 -8.06
C ASN A 41 -1.06 12.46 -8.14
N PHE A 42 0.22 12.74 -8.40
CA PHE A 42 0.73 14.06 -8.68
C PHE A 42 1.83 14.00 -9.74
N ASP A 43 2.04 15.12 -10.42
CA ASP A 43 3.04 15.26 -11.47
C ASP A 43 4.41 15.65 -10.91
N ASN A 44 5.46 15.35 -11.69
CA ASN A 44 6.85 15.74 -11.41
C ASN A 44 7.43 15.19 -10.09
N GLY A 45 7.07 13.96 -9.73
CA GLY A 45 7.72 13.27 -8.62
C GLY A 45 7.33 11.81 -8.50
N TYR A 46 7.70 11.23 -7.36
CA TYR A 46 7.48 9.83 -7.02
C TYR A 46 6.70 9.70 -5.73
N GLY A 47 5.82 8.71 -5.68
CA GLY A 47 4.98 8.44 -4.52
C GLY A 47 3.54 8.91 -4.70
N VAL A 48 2.85 9.03 -3.58
CA VAL A 48 1.41 9.29 -3.55
C VAL A 48 1.05 10.14 -2.33
N PHE A 49 0.15 11.10 -2.51
CA PHE A 49 -0.52 11.74 -1.38
C PHE A 49 -1.75 10.92 -1.00
N ALA A 50 -1.84 10.50 0.25
CA ALA A 50 -2.91 9.63 0.72
C ALA A 50 -3.42 10.04 2.11
N LEU A 51 -4.67 9.69 2.39
CA LEU A 51 -5.27 9.76 3.71
C LEU A 51 -5.41 8.34 4.24
N VAL A 52 -4.99 8.14 5.48
CA VAL A 52 -5.13 6.85 6.17
C VAL A 52 -5.82 7.10 7.50
N ASN A 53 -6.89 6.35 7.74
CA ASN A 53 -7.53 6.27 9.04
C ASN A 53 -7.40 4.83 9.58
N LYS A 54 -7.51 4.67 10.89
CA LYS A 54 -7.43 3.39 11.56
C LYS A 54 -8.55 3.26 12.59
N SER A 55 -9.27 2.15 12.56
CA SER A 55 -10.19 1.73 13.62
C SER A 55 -9.55 0.61 14.42
N GLU A 56 -9.60 0.71 15.75
CA GLU A 56 -9.04 -0.31 16.66
C GLU A 56 -10.13 -0.91 17.55
N LEU A 57 -10.11 -2.23 17.69
CA LEU A 57 -10.98 -2.98 18.58
C LEU A 57 -10.10 -3.77 19.57
N VAL A 58 -10.33 -3.57 20.86
CA VAL A 58 -9.60 -4.25 21.94
C VAL A 58 -10.56 -5.16 22.69
N PHE A 59 -10.20 -6.44 22.78
CA PHE A 59 -10.97 -7.48 23.48
C PHE A 59 -10.19 -7.98 24.68
N ASN A 60 -10.85 -8.09 25.83
CA ASN A 60 -10.28 -8.73 27.02
C ASN A 60 -11.03 -10.04 27.26
N ASN A 61 -10.28 -11.14 27.37
CA ASN A 61 -10.80 -12.46 27.73
C ASN A 61 -10.15 -12.95 29.02
#